data_AF-A0A2P9GUB4-F1
#
_entry.id   AF-A0A2P9GUB4-F1
#
_cell.length_a   1.000
_cell.length_b   1.000
_cell.length_c   1.000
_cell.angle_alpha   90.00
_cell.angle_beta   90.00
_cell.angle_gamma   90.00
#
_symmetry.space_group_name_H-M   'P 1'
#
loop_
_entity.id
_entity.type
_entity.pdbx_description
1 polymer ?
#
loop_
_entity_poly.entity_id
_entity_poly.type
_entity_poly.pdbx_seq_one_letter_code
_entity_poly.pdbx_strand_id
1 'polypeptide(L)'
;MKLHCYKILLFALPLNILVTLYQVYNNNEPYITPHHKATTTSREHFDRQTSQRFEEYKERLKEKRQKRKEERDKNIQKIIEKDKMEKSLTEKVEKGCLMCGCGLGGVAASVGVFGGLGVYGSKTAAWAATAAAAKAAGIKAGLEEGLKRVIAIAGMSLEGQEDKIPTVGILQPWTTGIAGDNLTLYDIFKCISRNLKGQFNTNIHENFILALDTMAKTTPTEFNKTYGTPAKAVADAVTKGKADAISAAHAEYAHLYSAIGYSVLAILIIVLVLIIIYLVLRYRRKKKMKKKDQYTKLLNQ
;
A
#
# COMPACT_ATOMS: atom_id res chain seq x y z
N MET A 1 -11.15 -27.28 -8.30
CA MET A 1 -10.33 -26.36 -7.48
C MET A 1 -9.17 -25.78 -8.29
N LYS A 2 -9.45 -24.94 -9.30
CA LYS A 2 -8.46 -24.19 -10.10
C LYS A 2 -8.62 -22.71 -9.78
N LEU A 3 -7.73 -22.08 -9.00
CA LEU A 3 -7.73 -20.60 -8.79
C LEU A 3 -6.49 -20.02 -8.08
N HIS A 4 -5.62 -20.83 -7.45
CA HIS A 4 -4.43 -20.31 -6.75
C HIS A 4 -3.18 -20.13 -7.63
N CYS A 5 -3.22 -20.50 -8.91
CA CYS A 5 -2.03 -20.41 -9.78
C CYS A 5 -1.66 -18.97 -10.13
N TYR A 6 -2.62 -18.07 -10.36
CA TYR A 6 -2.32 -16.71 -10.86
C TYR A 6 -1.47 -15.87 -9.88
N LYS A 7 -1.75 -15.97 -8.57
CA LYS A 7 -0.96 -15.30 -7.52
C LYS A 7 0.46 -15.84 -7.34
N ILE A 8 0.75 -17.04 -7.87
CA ILE A 8 2.10 -17.61 -7.92
C ILE A 8 2.78 -17.24 -9.25
N LEU A 9 2.04 -17.24 -10.37
CA LEU A 9 2.56 -16.75 -11.66
C LEU A 9 3.03 -15.30 -11.60
N LEU A 10 2.33 -14.42 -10.88
CA LEU A 10 2.69 -13.01 -10.74
C LEU A 10 4.10 -12.77 -10.16
N PHE A 11 4.60 -13.67 -9.31
CA PHE A 11 5.99 -13.66 -8.82
C PHE A 11 6.95 -14.50 -9.69
N ALA A 12 6.45 -15.46 -10.47
CA ALA A 12 7.27 -16.30 -11.34
C ALA A 12 7.66 -15.61 -12.67
N LEU A 13 6.85 -14.68 -13.18
CA LEU A 13 7.11 -13.94 -14.42
C LEU A 13 8.51 -13.27 -14.47
N PRO A 14 8.93 -12.43 -13.50
CA PRO A 14 10.27 -11.83 -13.53
C PRO A 14 11.40 -12.86 -13.38
N LEU A 15 11.17 -13.98 -12.69
CA LEU A 15 12.17 -15.05 -12.53
C LEU A 15 12.35 -15.87 -13.82
N ASN A 16 11.28 -16.13 -14.56
CA ASN A 16 11.37 -16.88 -15.83
C ASN A 16 12.16 -16.13 -16.90
N ILE A 17 12.01 -14.80 -16.98
CA ILE A 17 12.77 -13.95 -17.92
C ILE A 17 14.29 -14.07 -17.68
N LEU A 18 14.70 -14.19 -16.40
CA LEU A 18 16.09 -14.41 -16.02
C LEU A 18 16.63 -15.78 -16.46
N VAL A 19 15.77 -16.82 -16.43
CA VAL A 19 16.13 -18.19 -16.81
C VAL A 19 16.19 -18.37 -18.32
N THR A 20 15.31 -17.71 -19.10
CA THR A 20 15.35 -17.79 -20.56
C THR A 20 16.60 -17.13 -21.14
N LEU A 21 17.11 -16.06 -20.53
CA LEU A 21 18.41 -15.46 -20.90
C LEU A 21 19.59 -16.43 -20.70
N TYR A 22 19.51 -17.33 -19.70
CA TYR A 22 20.58 -18.31 -19.43
C TYR A 22 20.57 -19.48 -20.43
N GLN A 23 19.41 -19.89 -20.95
CA GLN A 23 19.30 -21.05 -21.84
C GLN A 23 19.66 -20.77 -23.31
N VAL A 24 19.81 -19.50 -23.71
CA VAL A 24 20.23 -19.12 -25.07
C VAL A 24 21.73 -19.40 -25.34
N TYR A 25 22.54 -19.65 -24.30
CA TYR A 25 24.00 -19.59 -24.39
C TYR A 25 24.74 -20.92 -24.67
N ASN A 26 24.06 -22.02 -25.02
CA ASN A 26 24.74 -23.25 -25.46
C ASN A 26 23.87 -24.16 -26.35
N ASN A 27 24.19 -24.21 -27.64
CA ASN A 27 23.69 -25.19 -28.61
C ASN A 27 24.85 -26.06 -29.12
N ASN A 28 24.57 -27.31 -29.51
CA ASN A 28 24.91 -27.92 -30.83
C ASN A 28 24.95 -29.47 -30.80
N GLU A 29 24.28 -30.09 -31.78
CA GLU A 29 24.45 -31.49 -32.24
C GLU A 29 25.58 -31.54 -33.32
N PRO A 30 25.83 -32.60 -34.16
CA PRO A 30 25.26 -33.96 -34.32
C PRO A 30 26.40 -35.06 -34.31
N TYR A 31 26.52 -36.18 -35.07
CA TYR A 31 25.83 -36.77 -36.24
C TYR A 31 25.98 -38.32 -36.43
N ILE A 32 24.92 -38.92 -37.02
CA ILE A 32 24.87 -39.93 -38.13
C ILE A 32 25.38 -41.40 -37.98
N THR A 33 24.72 -42.27 -38.76
CA THR A 33 24.69 -43.75 -38.97
C THR A 33 25.68 -44.25 -40.08
N PRO A 34 25.71 -45.50 -40.67
CA PRO A 34 24.76 -46.65 -40.81
C PRO A 34 25.40 -48.06 -40.49
N HIS A 35 25.15 -49.28 -41.07
CA HIS A 35 24.44 -49.75 -42.28
C HIS A 35 23.95 -51.26 -42.28
N HIS A 36 24.28 -52.07 -43.31
CA HIS A 36 23.75 -53.41 -43.69
C HIS A 36 24.89 -54.48 -43.83
N LYS A 37 24.74 -55.81 -44.13
CA LYS A 37 23.62 -56.73 -44.49
C LYS A 37 23.93 -58.21 -44.06
N ALA A 38 23.13 -59.20 -44.51
CA ALA A 38 23.23 -60.66 -44.20
C ALA A 38 24.29 -61.43 -45.08
N THR A 39 24.57 -62.76 -45.03
CA THR A 39 23.68 -63.96 -44.94
C THR A 39 24.44 -65.32 -44.75
N THR A 40 23.75 -66.38 -44.27
CA THR A 40 23.90 -67.86 -44.56
C THR A 40 25.01 -68.81 -43.98
N THR A 41 24.56 -70.09 -43.83
CA THR A 41 25.23 -71.43 -43.87
C THR A 41 25.96 -72.09 -42.65
N SER A 42 26.06 -73.44 -42.78
CA SER A 42 26.65 -74.49 -41.91
C SER A 42 25.96 -74.82 -40.57
N ARG A 43 25.78 -76.12 -40.29
CA ARG A 43 24.99 -76.67 -39.17
C ARG A 43 25.82 -77.43 -38.12
N GLU A 44 27.06 -77.81 -38.40
CA GLU A 44 27.96 -78.45 -37.43
C GLU A 44 28.75 -77.43 -36.60
N HIS A 45 29.02 -76.26 -37.18
CA HIS A 45 29.55 -75.11 -36.45
C HIS A 45 28.57 -74.59 -35.38
N PHE A 46 27.28 -74.94 -35.48
CA PHE A 46 26.25 -74.54 -34.54
C PHE A 46 26.54 -75.05 -33.13
N ASP A 47 26.61 -76.36 -32.86
CA ASP A 47 26.66 -76.83 -31.46
C ASP A 47 27.89 -76.35 -30.68
N ARG A 48 29.05 -76.25 -31.34
CA ARG A 48 30.25 -75.62 -30.76
C ARG A 48 30.01 -74.14 -30.47
N GLN A 49 29.38 -73.38 -31.37
CA GLN A 49 28.95 -72.00 -31.09
C GLN A 49 27.84 -71.92 -30.04
N THR A 50 26.89 -72.85 -29.97
CA THR A 50 25.79 -72.83 -29.02
C THR A 50 26.36 -72.97 -27.60
N SER A 51 27.31 -73.88 -27.41
CA SER A 51 28.04 -74.06 -26.15
C SER A 51 28.83 -72.79 -25.76
N GLN A 52 29.62 -72.22 -26.68
CA GLN A 52 30.34 -70.96 -26.42
C GLN A 52 29.39 -69.80 -26.10
N ARG A 53 28.32 -69.62 -26.89
CA ARG A 53 27.28 -68.61 -26.66
C ARG A 53 26.55 -68.82 -25.33
N PHE A 54 26.40 -70.06 -24.84
CA PHE A 54 25.80 -70.33 -23.53
C PHE A 54 26.71 -69.88 -22.37
N GLU A 55 28.03 -70.09 -22.44
CA GLU A 55 28.94 -69.55 -21.43
C GLU A 55 29.07 -68.02 -21.54
N GLU A 56 29.19 -67.45 -22.74
CA GLU A 56 29.11 -65.99 -22.93
C GLU A 56 27.79 -65.40 -22.43
N TYR A 57 26.69 -66.15 -22.50
CA TYR A 57 25.38 -65.74 -21.97
C TYR A 57 25.35 -65.84 -20.44
N LYS A 58 25.95 -66.87 -19.84
CA LYS A 58 26.13 -66.99 -18.38
C LYS A 58 26.99 -65.85 -17.83
N GLU A 59 28.12 -65.52 -18.46
CA GLU A 59 28.97 -64.40 -18.03
C GLU A 59 28.27 -63.05 -18.20
N ARG A 60 27.63 -62.79 -19.33
CA ARG A 60 26.80 -61.57 -19.50
C ARG A 60 25.62 -61.53 -18.53
N LEU A 61 25.11 -62.66 -18.05
CA LEU A 61 24.11 -62.71 -16.97
C LEU A 61 24.72 -62.40 -15.60
N LYS A 62 25.93 -62.88 -15.27
CA LYS A 62 26.66 -62.49 -14.06
C LYS A 62 26.93 -60.98 -14.06
N GLU A 63 27.48 -60.45 -15.15
CA GLU A 63 27.77 -59.03 -15.34
C GLU A 63 26.49 -58.17 -15.21
N LYS A 64 25.39 -58.55 -15.87
CA LYS A 64 24.08 -57.86 -15.75
C LYS A 64 23.43 -58.00 -14.38
N ARG A 65 23.77 -59.02 -13.58
CA ARG A 65 23.36 -59.09 -12.16
C ARG A 65 24.20 -58.16 -11.31
N GLN A 66 25.52 -58.15 -11.51
CA GLN A 66 26.48 -57.30 -10.80
C GLN A 66 26.18 -55.80 -11.02
N LYS A 67 26.06 -55.36 -12.28
CA LYS A 67 25.72 -53.97 -12.63
C LYS A 67 24.42 -53.49 -11.98
N ARG A 68 23.36 -54.31 -11.95
CA ARG A 68 22.08 -54.00 -11.28
C ARG A 68 22.15 -54.10 -9.75
N LYS A 69 23.15 -54.76 -9.18
CA LYS A 69 23.44 -54.71 -7.74
C LYS A 69 24.07 -53.36 -7.39
N GLU A 70 25.18 -53.03 -8.05
CA GLU A 70 25.88 -51.75 -7.87
C GLU A 70 24.99 -50.53 -8.16
N GLU A 71 24.12 -50.60 -9.16
CA GLU A 71 23.16 -49.54 -9.48
C GLU A 71 22.10 -49.36 -8.38
N ARG A 72 21.62 -50.44 -7.76
CA ARG A 72 20.77 -50.34 -6.56
C ARG A 72 21.55 -49.75 -5.39
N ASP A 73 22.75 -50.24 -5.13
CA ASP A 73 23.55 -49.82 -3.99
C ASP A 73 23.91 -48.33 -4.09
N LYS A 74 24.30 -47.85 -5.28
CA LYS A 74 24.49 -46.41 -5.60
C LYS A 74 23.21 -45.60 -5.41
N ASN A 75 22.04 -46.11 -5.84
CA ASN A 75 20.77 -45.41 -5.64
C ASN A 75 20.34 -45.37 -4.16
N ILE A 76 20.56 -46.44 -3.40
CA ILE A 76 20.31 -46.51 -1.95
C ILE A 76 21.19 -45.49 -1.21
N GLN A 77 22.50 -45.46 -1.51
CA GLN A 77 23.45 -44.51 -0.93
C GLN A 77 23.02 -43.06 -1.19
N LYS A 78 22.62 -42.75 -2.43
CA LYS A 78 22.12 -41.43 -2.86
C LYS A 78 20.77 -41.03 -2.22
N ILE A 79 19.96 -42.01 -1.79
CA ILE A 79 18.76 -41.78 -0.97
C ILE A 79 19.15 -41.48 0.48
N ILE A 80 20.07 -42.24 1.07
CA ILE A 80 20.54 -42.08 2.45
C ILE A 80 21.18 -40.71 2.67
N GLU A 81 22.08 -40.27 1.78
CA GLU A 81 22.69 -38.93 1.87
C GLU A 81 21.64 -37.81 1.80
N LYS A 82 20.66 -37.97 0.91
CA LYS A 82 19.61 -36.98 0.70
C LYS A 82 18.67 -36.88 1.90
N ASP A 83 18.35 -38.00 2.55
CA ASP A 83 17.57 -38.00 3.79
C ASP A 83 18.40 -37.47 4.98
N LYS A 84 19.71 -37.76 5.03
CA LYS A 84 20.66 -37.17 6.02
C LYS A 84 20.73 -35.64 5.92
N MET A 85 20.74 -35.08 4.71
CA MET A 85 20.64 -33.63 4.49
C MET A 85 19.24 -33.07 4.77
N GLU A 86 18.16 -33.76 4.37
CA GLU A 86 16.79 -33.36 4.76
C GLU A 86 16.62 -33.34 6.30
N LYS A 87 17.32 -34.21 7.03
CA LYS A 87 17.30 -34.31 8.50
C LYS A 87 18.09 -33.18 9.17
N SER A 88 19.36 -32.94 8.79
CA SER A 88 20.20 -31.89 9.41
C SER A 88 19.68 -30.47 9.16
N LEU A 89 19.03 -30.22 8.01
CA LEU A 89 18.30 -28.96 7.76
C LEU A 89 17.08 -28.80 8.68
N THR A 90 16.44 -29.90 9.10
CA THR A 90 15.33 -29.83 10.06
C THR A 90 15.85 -29.37 11.43
N GLU A 91 16.92 -29.97 11.91
CA GLU A 91 17.47 -29.75 13.25
C GLU A 91 17.89 -28.29 13.49
N LYS A 92 18.43 -27.64 12.45
CA LYS A 92 18.76 -26.20 12.46
C LYS A 92 17.51 -25.31 12.48
N VAL A 93 16.50 -25.62 11.66
CA VAL A 93 15.24 -24.86 11.59
C VAL A 93 14.41 -25.04 12.87
N GLU A 94 14.43 -26.23 13.47
CA GLU A 94 13.69 -26.55 14.69
C GLU A 94 14.27 -25.84 15.91
N LYS A 95 15.61 -25.82 16.06
CA LYS A 95 16.29 -24.96 17.07
C LYS A 95 16.01 -23.47 16.86
N GLY A 96 16.03 -22.99 15.62
CA GLY A 96 15.68 -21.59 15.31
C GLY A 96 14.22 -21.24 15.61
N CYS A 97 13.29 -22.18 15.37
CA CYS A 97 11.87 -21.97 15.62
C CYS A 97 11.51 -22.02 17.12
N LEU A 98 12.19 -22.87 17.91
CA LEU A 98 12.00 -22.94 19.36
C LEU A 98 12.39 -21.61 20.05
N MET A 99 13.55 -21.06 19.69
CA MET A 99 14.06 -19.77 20.18
C MET A 99 13.09 -18.61 19.89
N CYS A 100 12.43 -18.62 18.72
CA CYS A 100 11.49 -17.57 18.33
C CYS A 100 10.10 -17.74 18.98
N GLY A 101 9.65 -18.98 19.20
CA GLY A 101 8.33 -19.29 19.75
C GLY A 101 8.10 -18.75 21.17
N CYS A 102 9.12 -18.83 22.04
CA CYS A 102 9.02 -18.35 23.42
C CYS A 102 8.85 -16.82 23.52
N GLY A 103 9.37 -16.04 22.57
CA GLY A 103 9.22 -14.58 22.56
C GLY A 103 7.83 -14.11 22.13
N LEU A 104 7.22 -14.78 21.14
CA LEU A 104 5.93 -14.38 20.56
C LEU A 104 4.73 -14.65 21.47
N GLY A 105 4.84 -15.62 22.40
CA GLY A 105 3.76 -15.95 23.34
C GLY A 105 3.35 -14.80 24.27
N GLY A 106 4.29 -13.93 24.66
CA GLY A 106 4.00 -12.79 25.54
C GLY A 106 3.32 -11.60 24.85
N VAL A 107 3.50 -11.44 23.54
CA VAL A 107 3.02 -10.24 22.79
C VAL A 107 1.52 -10.30 22.51
N ALA A 108 0.92 -11.49 22.48
CA ALA A 108 -0.52 -11.65 22.29
C ALA A 108 -1.36 -10.98 23.40
N ALA A 109 -0.83 -10.88 24.62
CA ALA A 109 -1.51 -10.23 25.74
C ALA A 109 -1.45 -8.69 25.70
N SER A 110 -0.33 -8.12 25.24
CA SER A 110 -0.12 -6.66 25.28
C SER A 110 -0.86 -5.92 24.15
N VAL A 111 -0.96 -6.50 22.96
CA VAL A 111 -1.62 -5.86 21.80
C VAL A 111 -3.11 -5.58 22.07
N GLY A 112 -3.79 -6.42 22.85
CA GLY A 112 -5.20 -6.22 23.20
C GLY A 112 -5.47 -5.03 24.12
N VAL A 113 -4.53 -4.67 24.99
CA VAL A 113 -4.73 -3.63 26.03
C VAL A 113 -4.45 -2.22 25.48
N PHE A 114 -3.38 -2.04 24.71
CA PHE A 114 -2.95 -0.70 24.27
C PHE A 114 -3.67 -0.19 23.01
N GLY A 115 -4.29 -1.06 22.20
CA GLY A 115 -4.93 -0.67 20.94
C GLY A 115 -6.38 -0.17 21.06
N GLY A 116 -7.12 -0.59 22.11
CA GLY A 116 -8.59 -0.48 22.14
C GLY A 116 -9.14 0.88 22.58
N LEU A 117 -8.89 1.30 23.82
CA LEU A 117 -9.66 2.38 24.46
C LEU A 117 -9.01 3.77 24.39
N GLY A 118 -7.69 3.88 24.62
CA GLY A 118 -7.03 5.19 24.77
C GLY A 118 -6.91 6.00 23.47
N VAL A 119 -6.83 5.34 22.31
CA VAL A 119 -6.53 5.99 21.02
C VAL A 119 -7.77 6.61 20.37
N TYR A 120 -8.95 6.02 20.54
CA TYR A 120 -10.16 6.50 19.84
C TYR A 120 -10.71 7.80 20.45
N GLY A 121 -10.74 7.95 21.77
CA GLY A 121 -11.23 9.16 22.44
C GLY A 121 -10.28 10.37 22.35
N SER A 122 -8.96 10.14 22.37
CA SER A 122 -7.97 11.20 22.16
C SER A 122 -7.96 11.71 20.72
N LYS A 123 -8.07 10.79 19.75
CA LYS A 123 -8.14 11.12 18.32
C LYS A 123 -9.42 11.87 17.93
N THR A 124 -10.54 11.71 18.64
CA THR A 124 -11.76 12.48 18.38
C THR A 124 -11.67 13.92 18.87
N ALA A 125 -11.14 14.15 20.07
CA ALA A 125 -10.89 15.51 20.57
C ALA A 125 -9.89 16.27 19.67
N ALA A 126 -8.85 15.58 19.20
CA ALA A 126 -7.84 16.17 18.31
C ALA A 126 -8.43 16.65 16.98
N TRP A 127 -9.21 15.84 16.25
CA TRP A 127 -9.79 16.30 14.97
C TRP A 127 -10.79 17.43 15.17
N ALA A 128 -11.55 17.44 16.28
CA ALA A 128 -12.48 18.51 16.59
C ALA A 128 -11.75 19.85 16.83
N ALA A 129 -10.62 19.82 17.54
CA ALA A 129 -9.75 20.99 17.72
C ALA A 129 -9.16 21.48 16.40
N THR A 130 -8.61 20.59 15.56
CA THR A 130 -8.09 20.97 14.23
C THR A 130 -9.18 21.56 13.33
N ALA A 131 -10.40 21.00 13.34
CA ALA A 131 -11.53 21.51 12.57
C ALA A 131 -11.99 22.90 13.05
N ALA A 132 -12.02 23.13 14.37
CA ALA A 132 -12.33 24.43 14.95
C ALA A 132 -11.27 25.49 14.60
N ALA A 133 -9.98 25.14 14.71
CA ALA A 133 -8.86 26.02 14.33
C ALA A 133 -8.89 26.36 12.83
N ALA A 134 -9.11 25.38 11.96
CA ALA A 134 -9.24 25.60 10.52
C ALA A 134 -10.45 26.48 10.16
N LYS A 135 -11.59 26.29 10.84
CA LYS A 135 -12.77 27.16 10.69
C LYS A 135 -12.46 28.60 11.09
N ALA A 136 -11.78 28.81 12.23
CA ALA A 136 -11.39 30.14 12.70
C ALA A 136 -10.40 30.84 11.74
N ALA A 137 -9.39 30.12 11.25
CA ALA A 137 -8.42 30.63 10.28
C ALA A 137 -9.08 31.01 8.94
N GLY A 138 -10.00 30.17 8.43
CA GLY A 138 -10.80 30.48 7.25
C GLY A 138 -11.69 31.71 7.40
N ILE A 139 -12.37 31.85 8.56
CA ILE A 139 -13.17 33.05 8.85
C ILE A 139 -12.27 34.29 8.89
N LYS A 140 -11.11 34.23 9.55
CA LYS A 140 -10.14 35.35 9.58
C LYS A 140 -9.69 35.75 8.17
N ALA A 141 -9.22 34.82 7.35
CA ALA A 141 -8.73 35.10 6.01
C ALA A 141 -9.84 35.66 5.09
N GLY A 142 -11.05 35.10 5.17
CA GLY A 142 -12.21 35.60 4.45
C GLY A 142 -12.69 36.98 4.92
N LEU A 143 -12.50 37.31 6.19
CA LEU A 143 -12.82 38.62 6.75
C LEU A 143 -11.84 39.69 6.26
N GLU A 144 -10.54 39.41 6.32
CA GLU A 144 -9.48 40.30 5.84
C GLU A 144 -9.66 40.62 4.35
N GLU A 145 -9.96 39.61 3.52
CA GLU A 145 -10.24 39.81 2.11
C GLU A 145 -11.61 40.49 1.88
N GLY A 146 -12.64 40.08 2.62
CA GLY A 146 -13.98 40.64 2.52
C GLY A 146 -14.02 42.13 2.84
N LEU A 147 -13.30 42.59 3.85
CA LEU A 147 -13.23 44.03 4.19
C LEU A 147 -12.57 44.85 3.08
N LYS A 148 -11.56 44.35 2.38
CA LYS A 148 -11.00 45.01 1.17
C LYS A 148 -12.05 45.12 0.06
N ARG A 149 -12.86 44.07 -0.14
CA ARG A 149 -13.94 44.06 -1.16
C ARG A 149 -15.09 44.99 -0.76
N VAL A 150 -15.45 45.07 0.52
CA VAL A 150 -16.42 46.04 1.07
C VAL A 150 -15.95 47.47 0.78
N ILE A 151 -14.69 47.80 1.09
CA ILE A 151 -14.10 49.12 0.82
C ILE A 151 -14.12 49.44 -0.67
N ALA A 152 -13.67 48.52 -1.52
CA ALA A 152 -13.65 48.74 -2.97
C ALA A 152 -15.06 48.99 -3.53
N ILE A 153 -16.03 48.14 -3.19
CA ILE A 153 -17.40 48.21 -3.74
C ILE A 153 -18.13 49.47 -3.26
N ALA A 154 -18.05 49.83 -1.98
CA ALA A 154 -18.71 51.03 -1.46
C ALA A 154 -17.95 52.32 -1.81
N GLY A 155 -16.63 52.25 -1.99
CA GLY A 155 -15.80 53.34 -2.51
C GLY A 155 -16.15 53.76 -3.94
N MET A 156 -16.63 52.83 -4.78
CA MET A 156 -17.13 53.15 -6.13
C MET A 156 -18.37 54.07 -6.14
N SER A 157 -19.03 54.27 -4.99
CA SER A 157 -20.13 55.26 -4.84
C SER A 157 -19.64 56.64 -4.37
N LEU A 158 -18.33 56.86 -4.26
CA LEU A 158 -17.70 58.02 -3.61
C LEU A 158 -16.59 58.67 -4.46
N GLU A 159 -16.75 58.65 -5.79
CA GLU A 159 -15.77 59.25 -6.71
C GLU A 159 -15.43 60.70 -6.31
N GLY A 160 -14.13 60.99 -6.15
CA GLY A 160 -13.62 62.30 -5.73
C GLY A 160 -13.66 62.59 -4.22
N GLN A 161 -13.96 61.61 -3.34
CA GLN A 161 -13.95 61.80 -1.87
C GLN A 161 -13.14 60.73 -1.13
N GLU A 162 -11.88 60.49 -1.56
CA GLU A 162 -10.99 59.46 -1.00
C GLU A 162 -10.76 59.60 0.50
N ASP A 163 -10.63 60.82 1.03
CA ASP A 163 -10.46 61.12 2.47
C ASP A 163 -11.60 60.57 3.36
N LYS A 164 -12.75 60.25 2.77
CA LYS A 164 -13.94 59.73 3.48
C LYS A 164 -14.08 58.21 3.38
N ILE A 165 -13.13 57.50 2.76
CA ILE A 165 -13.15 56.04 2.67
C ILE A 165 -12.48 55.44 3.92
N PRO A 166 -13.20 54.68 4.77
CA PRO A 166 -12.63 54.09 5.98
C PRO A 166 -11.64 52.96 5.65
N THR A 167 -10.56 52.87 6.42
CA THR A 167 -9.58 51.79 6.29
C THR A 167 -10.09 50.49 6.92
N VAL A 168 -9.47 49.35 6.57
CA VAL A 168 -9.85 48.00 7.07
C VAL A 168 -9.90 47.95 8.61
N GLY A 169 -8.98 48.64 9.29
CA GLY A 169 -8.95 48.69 10.76
C GLY A 169 -10.14 49.41 11.41
N ILE A 170 -10.75 50.38 10.71
CA ILE A 170 -11.96 51.08 11.16
C ILE A 170 -13.19 50.17 11.01
N LEU A 171 -13.23 49.35 9.94
CA LEU A 171 -14.35 48.43 9.68
C LEU A 171 -14.30 47.14 10.53
N GLN A 172 -13.11 46.72 10.96
CA GLN A 172 -12.91 45.44 11.66
C GLN A 172 -13.79 45.30 12.94
N PRO A 173 -13.90 46.30 13.85
CA PRO A 173 -14.82 46.25 14.99
C PRO A 173 -16.30 46.05 14.59
N TRP A 174 -16.74 46.57 13.44
CA TRP A 174 -18.13 46.47 12.97
C TRP A 174 -18.48 45.09 12.41
N THR A 175 -17.50 44.19 12.28
CA THR A 175 -17.73 42.77 11.92
C THR A 175 -17.87 41.84 13.11
N THR A 176 -17.90 42.39 14.33
CA THR A 176 -18.24 41.62 15.55
C THR A 176 -19.63 41.01 15.45
N GLY A 177 -19.77 39.77 15.92
CA GLY A 177 -21.04 39.03 15.88
C GLY A 177 -21.33 38.24 14.59
N ILE A 178 -20.40 38.15 13.63
CA ILE A 178 -20.55 37.20 12.51
C ILE A 178 -20.38 35.77 13.02
N ALA A 179 -21.51 35.07 13.20
CA ALA A 179 -21.57 33.65 13.56
C ALA A 179 -22.18 32.84 12.42
N GLY A 180 -21.42 31.88 11.88
CA GLY A 180 -21.86 30.99 10.80
C GLY A 180 -20.82 29.93 10.44
N ASP A 181 -21.19 28.95 9.62
CA ASP A 181 -20.26 27.90 9.14
C ASP A 181 -19.51 28.30 7.86
N ASN A 182 -20.16 29.13 7.03
CA ASN A 182 -19.61 29.69 5.80
C ASN A 182 -19.79 31.21 5.82
N LEU A 183 -18.67 31.94 5.76
CA LEU A 183 -18.65 33.38 5.65
C LEU A 183 -18.85 33.78 4.18
N THR A 184 -19.88 34.58 3.88
CA THR A 184 -20.05 35.19 2.55
C THR A 184 -19.79 36.70 2.60
N LEU A 185 -19.48 37.31 1.44
CA LEU A 185 -19.33 38.76 1.34
C LEU A 185 -20.61 39.50 1.74
N TYR A 186 -21.78 38.96 1.37
CA TYR A 186 -23.08 39.54 1.74
C TYR A 186 -23.31 39.54 3.26
N ASP A 187 -22.86 38.50 3.99
CA ASP A 187 -22.97 38.46 5.46
C ASP A 187 -22.10 39.53 6.12
N ILE A 188 -20.95 39.87 5.54
CA ILE A 188 -20.08 40.96 6.02
C ILE A 188 -20.79 42.31 5.83
N PHE A 189 -21.31 42.61 4.63
CA PHE A 189 -22.12 43.81 4.37
C PHE A 189 -23.31 43.91 5.35
N LYS A 190 -24.06 42.83 5.51
CA LYS A 190 -25.26 42.75 6.36
C LYS A 190 -24.94 42.87 7.86
N CYS A 191 -23.77 42.40 8.31
CA CYS A 191 -23.32 42.59 9.69
C CYS A 191 -22.89 44.03 9.95
N ILE A 192 -22.11 44.64 9.05
CA ILE A 192 -21.66 46.03 9.20
C ILE A 192 -22.86 46.98 9.18
N SER A 193 -23.79 46.85 8.22
CA SER A 193 -25.05 47.61 8.20
C SER A 193 -25.82 47.46 9.53
N ARG A 194 -26.01 46.22 10.02
CA ARG A 194 -26.71 45.98 11.30
C ARG A 194 -26.05 46.70 12.47
N ASN A 195 -24.73 46.59 12.59
CA ASN A 195 -23.96 47.13 13.72
C ASN A 195 -23.83 48.67 13.67
N LEU A 196 -24.10 49.29 12.51
CA LEU A 196 -24.09 50.75 12.31
C LEU A 196 -25.47 51.42 12.41
N LYS A 197 -26.57 50.66 12.55
CA LYS A 197 -27.92 51.24 12.60
C LYS A 197 -28.07 52.22 13.75
N GLY A 198 -28.20 53.50 13.40
CA GLY A 198 -28.36 54.62 14.33
C GLY A 198 -27.15 55.55 14.46
N GLN A 199 -26.01 55.26 13.81
CA GLN A 199 -24.79 56.07 13.87
C GLN A 199 -24.54 56.95 12.63
N PHE A 200 -25.54 57.12 11.75
CA PHE A 200 -25.38 57.83 10.48
C PHE A 200 -24.95 59.30 10.67
N ASN A 201 -25.62 60.03 11.56
CA ASN A 201 -25.54 61.49 11.67
C ASN A 201 -24.30 62.04 12.43
N THR A 202 -23.32 61.20 12.79
CA THR A 202 -22.15 61.60 13.59
C THR A 202 -20.81 61.12 13.04
N ASN A 203 -20.80 60.51 11.85
CA ASN A 203 -19.63 59.82 11.31
C ASN A 203 -19.12 60.49 10.01
N ILE A 204 -17.83 60.78 9.94
CA ILE A 204 -17.16 61.32 8.74
C ILE A 204 -17.30 60.42 7.49
N HIS A 205 -17.68 59.16 7.69
CA HIS A 205 -17.93 58.16 6.65
C HIS A 205 -19.43 58.01 6.27
N GLU A 206 -20.31 58.96 6.61
CA GLU A 206 -21.78 58.88 6.40
C GLU A 206 -22.18 58.34 5.01
N ASN A 207 -21.65 58.91 3.92
CA ASN A 207 -21.96 58.48 2.55
C ASN A 207 -21.53 57.02 2.28
N PHE A 208 -20.40 56.58 2.83
CA PHE A 208 -19.93 55.19 2.74
C PHE A 208 -20.89 54.25 3.47
N ILE A 209 -21.32 54.63 4.67
CA ILE A 209 -22.27 53.86 5.49
C ILE A 209 -23.64 53.75 4.81
N LEU A 210 -24.10 54.83 4.16
CA LEU A 210 -25.33 54.83 3.36
C LEU A 210 -25.23 53.89 2.14
N ALA A 211 -24.08 53.85 1.46
CA ALA A 211 -23.81 52.90 0.39
C ALA A 211 -23.83 51.44 0.90
N LEU A 212 -23.19 51.15 2.04
CA LEU A 212 -23.25 49.83 2.69
C LEU A 212 -24.67 49.40 3.04
N ASP A 213 -25.46 50.27 3.67
CA ASP A 213 -26.83 49.96 4.09
C ASP A 213 -27.78 49.79 2.89
N THR A 214 -27.52 50.51 1.79
CA THR A 214 -28.24 50.31 0.52
C THR A 214 -27.95 48.93 -0.07
N MET A 215 -26.69 48.50 -0.10
CA MET A 215 -26.31 47.17 -0.59
C MET A 215 -26.81 46.04 0.32
N ALA A 216 -26.76 46.23 1.64
CA ALA A 216 -27.25 45.27 2.64
C ALA A 216 -28.78 45.06 2.63
N LYS A 217 -29.55 45.92 1.93
CA LYS A 217 -30.99 45.75 1.67
C LYS A 217 -31.30 44.94 0.41
N THR A 218 -30.35 44.75 -0.50
CA THR A 218 -30.54 43.95 -1.72
C THR A 218 -30.70 42.47 -1.40
N THR A 219 -31.31 41.69 -2.31
CA THR A 219 -31.44 40.24 -2.08
C THR A 219 -30.06 39.55 -2.23
N PRO A 220 -29.77 38.46 -1.49
CA PRO A 220 -28.49 37.75 -1.62
C PRO A 220 -28.20 37.28 -3.05
N THR A 221 -29.25 36.89 -3.78
CA THR A 221 -29.18 36.42 -5.17
C THR A 221 -28.76 37.55 -6.12
N GLU A 222 -29.30 38.75 -5.91
CA GLU A 222 -29.01 39.94 -6.70
C GLU A 222 -27.64 40.53 -6.35
N PHE A 223 -27.31 40.61 -5.06
CA PHE A 223 -25.98 40.96 -4.59
C PHE A 223 -24.90 40.07 -5.21
N ASN A 224 -25.10 38.74 -5.21
CA ASN A 224 -24.15 37.79 -5.80
C ASN A 224 -24.16 37.81 -7.35
N LYS A 225 -25.22 38.30 -8.00
CA LYS A 225 -25.24 38.52 -9.45
C LYS A 225 -24.35 39.70 -9.84
N THR A 226 -24.40 40.80 -9.07
CA THR A 226 -23.60 42.01 -9.32
C THR A 226 -22.15 41.87 -8.82
N TYR A 227 -21.96 41.27 -7.65
CA TYR A 227 -20.66 41.17 -6.96
C TYR A 227 -20.11 39.75 -6.89
N GLY A 228 -20.48 38.89 -7.85
CA GLY A 228 -20.08 37.47 -7.86
C GLY A 228 -18.57 37.24 -7.84
N THR A 229 -17.79 38.05 -8.56
CA THR A 229 -16.31 37.96 -8.54
C THR A 229 -15.71 38.35 -7.18
N PRO A 230 -16.05 39.51 -6.57
CA PRO A 230 -15.73 39.79 -5.17
C PRO A 230 -16.19 38.73 -4.16
N ALA A 231 -17.42 38.21 -4.30
CA ALA A 231 -17.96 37.19 -3.40
C ALA A 231 -17.20 35.87 -3.51
N LYS A 232 -16.79 35.47 -4.73
CA LYS A 232 -15.90 34.34 -4.95
C LYS A 232 -14.53 34.56 -4.30
N ALA A 233 -13.92 35.74 -4.44
CA ALA A 233 -12.62 36.02 -3.82
C ALA A 233 -12.66 35.83 -2.28
N VAL A 234 -13.77 36.17 -1.62
CA VAL A 234 -13.98 35.87 -0.20
C VAL A 234 -14.08 34.37 0.06
N ALA A 235 -14.84 33.61 -0.74
CA ALA A 235 -14.95 32.15 -0.58
C ALA A 235 -13.61 31.43 -0.84
N ASP A 236 -12.84 31.87 -1.83
CA ASP A 236 -11.49 31.39 -2.13
C ASP A 236 -10.53 31.70 -0.97
N ALA A 237 -10.64 32.87 -0.33
CA ALA A 237 -9.88 33.21 0.88
C ALA A 237 -10.28 32.37 2.10
N VAL A 238 -11.59 32.10 2.31
CA VAL A 238 -12.08 31.23 3.40
C VAL A 238 -11.58 29.80 3.24
N THR A 239 -11.63 29.26 2.02
CA THR A 239 -11.18 27.89 1.72
C THR A 239 -9.68 27.76 1.81
N LYS A 240 -8.91 28.74 1.32
CA LYS A 240 -7.46 28.80 1.53
C LYS A 240 -7.09 28.88 3.02
N GLY A 241 -7.71 29.76 3.79
CA GLY A 241 -7.42 29.88 5.24
C GLY A 241 -7.75 28.60 6.03
N LYS A 242 -8.78 27.84 5.62
CA LYS A 242 -9.05 26.48 6.13
C LYS A 242 -7.90 25.50 5.77
N ALA A 243 -7.45 25.50 4.52
CA ALA A 243 -6.41 24.59 4.03
C ALA A 243 -5.01 24.87 4.60
N ASP A 244 -4.62 26.15 4.71
CA ASP A 244 -3.32 26.56 5.25
C ASP A 244 -3.20 26.16 6.73
N ALA A 245 -4.28 26.32 7.52
CA ALA A 245 -4.31 25.90 8.93
C ALA A 245 -4.28 24.37 9.12
N ILE A 246 -4.96 23.60 8.26
CA ILE A 246 -4.86 22.12 8.27
C ILE A 246 -3.44 21.68 7.90
N SER A 247 -2.82 22.36 6.92
CA SER A 247 -1.45 22.05 6.47
C SER A 247 -0.42 22.35 7.56
N ALA A 248 -0.57 23.46 8.29
CA ALA A 248 0.26 23.79 9.44
C ALA A 248 0.14 22.72 10.54
N ALA A 249 -1.08 22.33 10.92
CA ALA A 249 -1.31 21.27 11.90
C ALA A 249 -0.73 19.91 11.44
N HIS A 250 -0.81 19.58 10.15
CA HIS A 250 -0.22 18.35 9.61
C HIS A 250 1.31 18.35 9.62
N ALA A 251 1.96 19.51 9.50
CA ALA A 251 3.42 19.61 9.54
C ALA A 251 4.00 19.15 10.89
N GLU A 252 3.33 19.47 12.01
CA GLU A 252 3.74 19.05 13.36
C GLU A 252 3.78 17.50 13.51
N TYR A 253 2.92 16.78 12.80
CA TYR A 253 2.83 15.31 12.87
C TYR A 253 3.61 14.59 11.76
N ALA A 254 4.28 15.29 10.84
CA ALA A 254 4.98 14.69 9.70
C ALA A 254 6.02 13.64 10.11
N HIS A 255 6.78 13.91 11.19
CA HIS A 255 7.76 12.98 11.76
C HIS A 255 7.13 11.70 12.32
N LEU A 256 5.94 11.79 12.93
CA LEU A 256 5.22 10.64 13.48
C LEU A 256 4.59 9.76 12.39
N TYR A 257 4.20 10.34 11.26
CA TYR A 257 3.69 9.59 10.10
C TYR A 257 4.74 8.61 9.54
N SER A 258 6.02 9.01 9.58
CA SER A 258 7.16 8.15 9.22
C SER A 258 7.25 6.92 10.12
N ALA A 259 7.16 7.09 11.44
CA ALA A 259 7.20 6.00 12.41
C ALA A 259 6.03 5.01 12.24
N ILE A 260 4.82 5.50 11.96
CA ILE A 260 3.65 4.66 11.65
C ILE A 260 3.89 3.85 10.37
N GLY A 261 4.46 4.47 9.32
CA GLY A 261 4.81 3.80 8.07
C GLY A 261 5.77 2.63 8.27
N TYR A 262 6.85 2.81 9.04
CA TYR A 262 7.79 1.73 9.36
C TYR A 262 7.15 0.61 10.19
N SER A 263 6.25 0.93 11.12
CA SER A 263 5.50 -0.08 11.90
C SER A 263 4.63 -0.97 11.00
N VAL A 264 3.87 -0.37 10.08
CA VAL A 264 3.05 -1.12 9.10
C VAL A 264 3.93 -1.97 8.16
N LEU A 265 5.06 -1.42 7.70
CA LEU A 265 6.01 -2.14 6.85
C LEU A 265 6.61 -3.36 7.57
N ALA A 266 6.99 -3.22 8.84
CA ALA A 266 7.49 -4.32 9.66
C ALA A 266 6.45 -5.45 9.82
N ILE A 267 5.18 -5.11 10.07
CA ILE A 267 4.08 -6.09 10.16
C ILE A 267 3.91 -6.85 8.83
N LEU A 268 3.96 -6.15 7.68
CA LEU A 268 3.87 -6.78 6.35
C LEU A 268 5.04 -7.75 6.08
N ILE A 269 6.25 -7.40 6.50
CA ILE A 269 7.43 -8.27 6.39
C ILE A 269 7.26 -9.53 7.25
N ILE A 270 6.81 -9.39 8.51
CA ILE A 270 6.55 -10.53 9.41
C ILE A 270 5.49 -11.46 8.82
N VAL A 271 4.38 -10.91 8.28
CA VAL A 271 3.32 -11.69 7.62
C VAL A 271 3.84 -12.44 6.39
N LEU A 272 4.70 -11.82 5.56
CA LEU A 272 5.34 -12.48 4.43
C LEU A 272 6.23 -13.66 4.88
N VAL A 273 7.06 -13.47 5.91
CA VAL A 273 7.91 -14.54 6.47
C VAL A 273 7.07 -15.70 7.01
N LEU A 274 5.98 -15.42 7.73
CA LEU A 274 5.04 -16.44 8.22
C LEU A 274 4.38 -17.22 7.07
N ILE A 275 3.99 -16.55 5.98
CA ILE A 275 3.43 -17.19 4.78
C ILE A 275 4.47 -18.12 4.12
N ILE A 276 5.73 -17.68 4.00
CA ILE A 276 6.83 -18.48 3.42
C ILE A 276 7.07 -19.74 4.27
N ILE A 277 7.20 -19.59 5.59
CA ILE A 277 7.39 -20.71 6.53
C ILE A 277 6.20 -21.69 6.44
N TYR A 278 4.97 -21.18 6.44
CA TYR A 278 3.76 -21.99 6.29
C TYR A 278 3.75 -22.79 4.98
N LEU A 279 4.11 -22.18 3.85
CA LEU A 279 4.18 -22.85 2.55
C LEU A 279 5.25 -23.95 2.53
N VAL A 280 6.43 -23.70 3.10
CA VAL A 280 7.50 -24.71 3.24
C VAL A 280 7.03 -25.89 4.09
N LEU A 281 6.43 -25.65 5.26
CA LEU A 281 5.90 -26.70 6.13
C LEU A 281 4.77 -27.50 5.46
N ARG A 282 3.85 -26.82 4.76
CA ARG A 282 2.75 -27.45 4.00
C ARG A 282 3.27 -28.32 2.85
N TYR A 283 4.30 -27.86 2.14
CA TYR A 283 4.98 -28.64 1.09
C TYR A 283 5.66 -29.89 1.67
N ARG A 284 6.43 -29.74 2.77
CA ARG A 284 7.10 -30.88 3.44
C ARG A 284 6.10 -31.92 3.94
N ARG A 285 4.96 -31.51 4.54
CA ARG A 285 3.88 -32.45 4.93
C ARG A 285 3.35 -33.24 3.72
N LYS A 286 3.04 -32.58 2.60
CA LYS A 286 2.62 -33.28 1.36
C LYS A 286 3.69 -34.24 0.82
N LYS A 287 4.97 -33.88 0.85
CA LYS A 287 6.08 -34.74 0.43
C LYS A 287 6.20 -36.00 1.30
N LYS A 288 6.04 -35.86 2.64
CA LYS A 288 6.09 -36.99 3.59
C LYS A 288 4.94 -37.99 3.38
N MET A 289 3.73 -37.51 3.07
CA MET A 289 2.60 -38.39 2.74
C MET A 289 2.89 -39.17 1.45
N LYS A 290 3.28 -38.50 0.36
CA LYS A 290 3.63 -39.18 -0.90
C LYS A 290 4.74 -40.24 -0.74
N LYS A 291 5.80 -39.97 0.06
CA LYS A 291 6.82 -40.99 0.41
C LYS A 291 6.13 -42.22 1.06
N LYS A 292 5.26 -42.03 2.06
CA LYS A 292 4.53 -43.13 2.72
C LYS A 292 3.68 -43.96 1.74
N ASP A 293 2.89 -43.30 0.90
CA ASP A 293 1.97 -43.94 -0.06
C ASP A 293 2.70 -44.83 -1.08
N GLN A 294 3.98 -44.53 -1.36
CA GLN A 294 4.84 -45.38 -2.19
C GLN A 294 5.37 -46.59 -1.42
N TYR A 295 5.77 -46.43 -0.16
CA TYR A 295 6.25 -47.54 0.67
C TYR A 295 5.15 -48.56 1.00
N THR A 296 3.92 -48.14 1.32
CA THR A 296 2.81 -49.10 1.56
C THR A 296 2.40 -49.87 0.30
N LYS A 297 2.59 -49.31 -0.90
CA LYS A 297 2.38 -50.06 -2.15
C LYS A 297 3.47 -51.10 -2.38
N LEU A 298 4.72 -50.79 -2.08
CA LEU A 298 5.86 -51.71 -2.23
C LEU A 298 5.90 -52.83 -1.17
N LEU A 299 5.21 -52.65 -0.04
CA LEU A 299 5.14 -53.64 1.05
C LEU A 299 3.95 -54.61 0.94
N ASN A 300 3.04 -54.35 0.00
CA ASN A 300 1.83 -55.14 -0.26
C ASN A 300 1.91 -55.87 -1.63
N GLN A 301 3.14 -56.14 -2.11
CA GLN A 301 3.46 -56.93 -3.31
C GLN A 301 4.38 -58.10 -2.96
#